data_AF-A0A4Y2BZA6-F1
#
_entry.id   AF-A0A4Y2BZA6-F1
#
_cell.length_a   1.000
_cell.length_b   1.000
_cell.length_c   1.000
_cell.angle_alpha   90.00
_cell.angle_beta   90.00
_cell.angle_gamma   90.00
#
_symmetry.space_group_name_H-M   'P 1'
#
loop_
_entity.id
_entity.type
_entity.pdbx_description
1 polymer ?
#
loop_
_entity_poly.entity_id
_entity_poly.type
_entity_poly.pdbx_seq_one_letter_code
_entity_poly.pdbx_strand_id
1 'polypeptide(L)' 'MDVLYPEESLKAYFRLLDPAGEGFISWEQLKSAMHTMGVKDVDLPIVKSGPVTEQVFVQMCQKHFERIITIKSEKD' A
#
# COMPACT_ATOMS: atom_id res chain seq x y z
N MET A 1 18.67 -5.98 3.52
CA MET A 1 17.52 -5.83 2.62
C MET A 1 16.82 -4.57 3.06
N ASP A 2 17.14 -3.44 2.44
CA ASP A 2 16.50 -2.16 2.77
C ASP A 2 15.01 -2.27 2.45
N VAL A 3 14.20 -2.13 3.48
CA VAL A 3 12.75 -2.05 3.33
C VAL A 3 12.48 -0.78 2.53
N LEU A 4 12.10 -0.93 1.25
CA LEU A 4 11.92 0.19 0.31
C LEU A 4 10.99 1.29 0.85
N TYR A 5 10.07 0.93 1.74
CA TYR A 5 9.25 1.87 2.52
C TYR A 5 9.08 1.35 3.94
N PRO A 6 9.78 1.93 4.96
CA PRO A 6 9.56 1.53 6.34
C PRO A 6 8.12 1.80 6.76
N GLU A 7 7.64 1.03 7.74
CA GLU A 7 6.26 1.10 8.24
C GLU A 7 5.83 2.53 8.58
N GLU A 8 6.72 3.32 9.20
CA GLU A 8 6.44 4.71 9.57
C GLU A 8 6.18 5.61 8.35
N SER A 9 6.90 5.41 7.24
CA SER A 9 6.66 6.15 6.00
C SER A 9 5.30 5.80 5.40
N LEU A 10 4.90 4.52 5.48
CA LEU A 10 3.59 4.07 5.00
C LEU A 10 2.46 4.65 5.87
N LYS A 11 2.63 4.71 7.19
CA LYS A 11 1.67 5.36 8.10
C LYS A 11 1.56 6.86 7.84
N ALA A 12 2.70 7.54 7.64
CA ALA A 12 2.71 8.96 7.29
C ALA A 12 1.96 9.21 5.96
N TYR A 13 2.14 8.32 4.98
CA TYR A 13 1.43 8.38 3.71
C TYR A 13 -0.07 8.11 3.88
N PHE A 14 -0.46 7.17 4.73
CA PHE A 14 -1.86 6.93 5.07
C PHE A 14 -2.53 8.17 5.66
N ARG A 15 -1.86 8.89 6.58
CA ARG A 15 -2.37 10.13 7.16
C ARG A 15 -2.54 11.26 6.13
N LEU A 16 -1.74 11.28 5.07
CA LEU A 16 -1.93 12.21 3.94
C LEU A 16 -3.18 11.86 3.12
N LEU A 17 -3.55 10.58 3.06
CA LEU A 17 -4.74 10.10 2.36
C LEU A 17 -6.02 10.24 3.19
N ASP A 18 -5.90 10.23 4.52
CA ASP A 18 -6.97 10.46 5.49
C ASP A 18 -6.81 11.82 6.20
N PRO A 19 -7.06 12.95 5.50
CA PRO A 19 -6.96 14.27 6.11
C PRO A 19 -8.03 14.54 7.16
N ALA A 20 -9.14 13.79 7.12
CA ALA A 20 -10.24 13.89 8.07
C ALA A 20 -9.96 13.15 9.39
N GLY A 21 -8.99 12.23 9.39
CA GLY A 21 -8.64 11.42 10.57
C GLY A 21 -9.72 10.40 10.92
N GLU A 22 -10.44 9.88 9.91
CA GLU A 22 -11.49 8.87 10.08
C GLU A 22 -10.92 7.49 10.45
N GLY A 23 -9.61 7.28 10.25
CA GLY A 23 -8.90 6.03 10.51
C GLY A 23 -9.04 5.01 9.37
N PHE A 24 -9.70 5.40 8.28
CA PHE A 24 -9.85 4.61 7.06
C PHE A 24 -9.80 5.47 5.80
N ILE A 25 -9.38 4.87 4.70
CA ILE A 25 -9.44 5.47 3.37
C ILE A 25 -10.32 4.63 2.43
N SER A 26 -10.87 5.30 1.42
CA SER A 26 -11.64 4.69 0.36
C SER A 26 -10.74 3.96 -0.63
N TRP A 27 -11.33 3.01 -1.37
CA TRP A 27 -10.64 2.29 -2.44
C TRP A 27 -10.00 3.23 -3.48
N GLU A 28 -10.66 4.33 -3.82
CA GLU A 28 -10.16 5.31 -4.78
C GLU A 28 -8.89 6.03 -4.28
N GLN A 29 -8.85 6.39 -3.00
CA GLN A 29 -7.67 6.99 -2.36
C GLN A 29 -6.51 5.99 -2.33
N LEU A 30 -6.79 4.73 -1.98
CA LEU A 30 -5.80 3.66 -2.02
C LEU A 30 -5.24 3.44 -3.44
N LYS A 31 -6.11 3.40 -4.45
CA LYS A 31 -5.68 3.20 -5.84
C LYS A 31 -4.79 4.34 -6.32
N SER A 32 -5.15 5.58 -6.01
CA SER A 32 -4.36 6.77 -6.35
C SER A 32 -3.00 6.78 -5.64
N ALA A 33 -2.99 6.40 -4.36
CA ALA A 33 -1.80 6.20 -3.56
C ALA A 33 -0.83 5.19 -4.18
N MET A 34 -1.34 4.01 -4.54
CA MET A 34 -0.55 2.94 -5.12
C MET A 34 0.02 3.31 -6.49
N HIS A 35 -0.78 4.00 -7.32
CA HIS A 35 -0.32 4.51 -8.61
C HIS A 35 0.82 5.53 -8.46
N THR A 36 0.73 6.41 -7.45
CA THR A 36 1.79 7.39 -7.12
C THR A 36 3.07 6.70 -6.65
N MET A 37 2.96 5.57 -5.96
CA MET A 37 4.09 4.72 -5.55
C MET A 37 4.63 3.84 -6.69
N GLY A 38 4.11 3.98 -7.92
CA GLY A 38 4.55 3.22 -9.10
C GLY A 38 3.92 1.83 -9.22
N VAL A 39 2.94 1.49 -8.38
CA VAL A 39 2.21 0.22 -8.43
C VAL A 39 1.00 0.38 -9.36
N LYS A 40 1.13 -0.15 -10.58
CA LYS A 40 0.12 0.00 -11.66
C LYS A 40 -1.06 -0.97 -11.53
N ASP A 41 -0.83 -2.16 -11.00
CA ASP A 41 -1.85 -3.20 -10.85
C ASP A 41 -1.85 -3.74 -9.41
N VAL A 42 -2.68 -3.11 -8.60
CA VAL A 42 -3.00 -3.58 -7.26
C VAL A 42 -4.07 -4.67 -7.41
N ASP A 43 -3.66 -5.88 -7.80
CA ASP A 43 -4.55 -7.04 -7.81
C ASP A 43 -4.78 -7.49 -6.36
N LEU A 44 -5.68 -6.78 -5.68
CA LEU A 44 -6.03 -7.07 -4.29
C LEU A 44 -7.49 -7.52 -4.22
N PRO A 45 -7.74 -8.83 -4.03
CA PRO A 45 -9.08 -9.40 -4.04
C PRO A 45 -9.93 -9.00 -2.81
N ILE A 46 -9.31 -8.48 -1.74
CA ILE A 46 -9.95 -8.29 -0.43
C ILE A 46 -10.54 -6.89 -0.26
N VAL A 47 -10.09 -5.91 -1.05
CA VAL A 47 -10.31 -4.48 -0.74
C VAL A 47 -11.56 -3.88 -1.37
N LYS A 48 -12.24 -4.62 -2.26
CA LYS A 48 -13.37 -4.09 -3.03
C LYS A 48 -14.66 -3.91 -2.21
N SER A 49 -14.68 -4.31 -0.94
CA SER A 49 -15.94 -4.41 -0.17
C SER A 49 -15.93 -3.71 1.20
N GLY A 50 -14.89 -2.95 1.57
CA GLY A 50 -14.85 -2.29 2.88
C GLY A 50 -13.81 -1.18 3.03
N PRO A 51 -13.88 -0.39 4.12
CA PRO A 51 -12.93 0.67 4.42
C PRO A 51 -11.51 0.13 4.63
N VAL A 52 -10.51 0.84 4.12
CA VAL A 52 -9.10 0.46 4.25
C VAL A 52 -8.51 1.16 5.45
N THR A 53 -8.26 0.43 6.54
CA THR A 53 -7.62 1.00 7.73
C THR A 53 -6.11 1.14 7.56
N GLU A 54 -5.47 1.94 8.42
CA GLU A 54 -4.01 2.12 8.43
C GLU A 54 -3.27 0.77 8.47
N GLN A 55 -3.72 -0.14 9.34
CA GLN A 55 -3.10 -1.46 9.48
C GLN A 55 -3.20 -2.28 8.20
N VAL A 56 -4.36 -2.27 7.55
CA VAL A 56 -4.58 -2.98 6.28
C VAL A 56 -3.71 -2.36 5.19
N PHE A 57 -3.64 -1.03 5.11
CA PHE A 57 -2.80 -0.31 4.15
C PHE A 57 -1.32 -0.68 4.27
N VAL A 58 -0.77 -0.68 5.49
CA VAL A 58 0.63 -1.02 5.75
C VAL A 58 0.92 -2.47 5.36
N GLN A 59 0.09 -3.42 5.79
CA GLN A 59 0.23 -4.83 5.41
C GLN A 59 0.11 -5.04 3.89
N MET A 60 -0.84 -4.32 3.27
CA MET A 60 -0.98 -4.01 1.85
C MET A 60 0.36 -3.84 1.14
N CYS A 61 0.98 -2.72 1.47
CA CYS A 61 2.21 -2.25 0.86
C CYS A 61 3.34 -3.26 1.11
N GLN A 62 3.56 -3.68 2.35
CA GLN A 62 4.64 -4.59 2.73
C GLN A 62 4.59 -5.90 1.92
N LYS A 63 3.43 -6.56 1.89
CA LYS A 63 3.24 -7.82 1.17
C LYS A 63 3.40 -7.67 -0.34
N HIS A 64 3.00 -6.53 -0.91
CA HIS A 64 3.14 -6.27 -2.34
C HIS A 64 4.61 -6.01 -2.73
N PHE A 65 5.36 -5.27 -1.90
CA PHE A 65 6.78 -4.99 -2.14
C PHE A 65 7.66 -6.23 -2.01
N GLU A 66 7.37 -7.14 -1.07
CA GLU A 66 8.08 -8.43 -0.99
C GLU A 66 7.94 -9.25 -2.28
N ARG A 67 6.75 -9.28 -2.89
CA ARG A 67 6.55 -9.96 -4.18
C ARG A 67 7.35 -9.33 -5.31
N ILE A 68 7.46 -8.00 -5.36
CA ILE A 68 8.23 -7.30 -6.40
C ILE A 68 9.73 -7.60 -6.28
N ILE A 69 10.27 -7.66 -5.06
CA ILE A 69 11.69 -7.97 -4.85
C ILE A 69 11.99 -9.43 -5.21
N THR A 70 11.13 -10.38 -4.83
CA THR A 70 11.28 -11.79 -5.18
C THR A 70 11.26 -12.02 -6.70
N ILE A 71 10.40 -11.32 -7.45
CA ILE A 71 10.36 -11.46 -8.92
C ILE A 71 11.64 -10.92 -9.59
N LYS A 72 12.30 -9.92 -9.00
CA LYS A 72 13.57 -9.39 -9.55
C LYS A 72 14.77 -10.32 -9.34
N SER A 73 14.73 -11.23 -8.37
CA SER A 73 15.81 -12.19 -8.12
C SER A 73 15.78 -13.43 -9.02
N GLU A 74 14.72 -13.65 -9.83
CA GLU A 74 14.64 -14.78 -10.77
C GLU A 74 15.04 -14.39 -12.21
N LYS A 75 15.53 -13.16 -12.41
CA LYS A 75 16.14 -12.67 -13.66
C LYS A 75 17.55 -12.12 -13.43
N ASP A 76 18.35 -12.82 -12.64
CA ASP A 76 19.81 -12.71 -12.67
C ASP A 76 20.43 -14.12 -12.77
#